data_AF-A0A9D1Q9S8-F1
#
_entry.id   AF-A0A9D1Q9S8-F1
#
_cell.length_a   1.000
_cell.length_b   1.000
_cell.length_c   1.000
_cell.angle_alpha   90.00
_cell.angle_beta   90.00
_cell.angle_gamma   90.00
#
_symmetry.space_group_name_H-M   'P 1'
#
loop_
_entity.id
_entity.type
_entity.pdbx_description
1 polymer ?
#
loop_
_entity_poly.entity_id
_entity_poly.type
_entity_poly.pdbx_seq_one_letter_code
_entity_poly.pdbx_strand_id
1 'polypeptide(L)'
;MDIEYLLLLQQLRETAGAVLTPVMELVSELAASSLTIAAAAFVFWAVDRHFGGFLMLNYVGSSLLVQVAKLTACVYRPWVRDGRLHPVTTALDTATGYSFPSGHTQSAAAIYGSAALWYGRKRRWLAVLMAALILLTAFSRNYLGVHTPQDVLVSMALTGGYLWLNGKVAARLARQPDFDLTVAAAGTLLALAAVAWFSLKSYPLDYLDGALLVDPEQMKEDGFMAAGMVFGFYPGWLIERRWLRFSTDRRAAWQYALAAAALLPMLLIYKLLPGVLAGLTGPLWAEFVSCALLAFYVMALVPALICRLQKR
;
A
#
# COMPACT_ATOMS: atom_id res chain seq x y z
N MET A 1 -24.20 8.94 13.28
CA MET A 1 -23.10 9.54 14.08
C MET A 1 -21.85 9.76 13.23
N ASP A 2 -21.46 8.78 12.40
CA ASP A 2 -20.37 8.91 11.41
C ASP A 2 -20.65 9.98 10.35
N ILE A 3 -21.84 10.00 9.75
CA ILE A 3 -22.20 10.97 8.70
C ILE A 3 -22.26 12.40 9.23
N GLU A 4 -22.89 12.62 10.40
CA GLU A 4 -22.96 13.94 11.04
C GLU A 4 -21.57 14.51 11.36
N TYR A 5 -20.62 13.66 11.78
CA TYR A 5 -19.22 14.06 11.95
C TYR A 5 -18.59 14.52 10.63
N LEU A 6 -18.85 13.84 9.50
CA LEU A 6 -18.33 14.24 8.20
C LEU A 6 -18.98 15.52 7.67
N LEU A 7 -20.26 15.76 7.96
CA LEU A 7 -20.95 17.01 7.65
C LEU A 7 -20.36 18.19 8.44
N LEU A 8 -20.01 17.98 9.71
CA LEU A 8 -19.28 18.99 10.49
C LEU A 8 -17.92 19.34 9.84
N LEU A 9 -17.17 18.32 9.39
CA LEU A 9 -15.92 18.57 8.67
C LEU A 9 -16.14 19.24 7.32
N GLN A 10 -17.27 18.99 6.65
CA GLN A 10 -17.64 19.68 5.42
C GLN A 10 -17.91 21.16 5.68
N GLN A 11 -18.63 21.53 6.75
CA GLN A 11 -18.80 22.92 7.14
C GLN A 11 -17.46 23.61 7.45
N LEU A 12 -16.51 22.86 8.04
CA LEU A 12 -15.14 23.35 8.22
C LEU A 12 -14.42 23.57 6.88
N ARG A 13 -14.61 22.68 5.89
CA ARG A 13 -14.08 22.87 4.53
C ARG A 13 -14.67 24.11 3.86
N GLU A 14 -15.96 24.35 4.02
CA GLU A 14 -16.65 25.48 3.41
C GLU A 14 -16.18 26.82 4.01
N THR A 15 -15.77 26.84 5.28
CA THR A 15 -15.33 28.05 5.98
C THR A 15 -13.81 28.28 5.90
N ALA A 16 -12.99 27.24 6.07
CA ALA A 16 -11.53 27.33 6.18
C ALA A 16 -10.77 26.53 5.09
N GLY A 17 -11.47 26.00 4.09
CA GLY A 17 -10.91 25.08 3.11
C GLY A 17 -9.84 25.66 2.21
N ALA A 18 -9.81 26.97 1.98
CA ALA A 18 -8.81 27.63 1.14
C ALA A 18 -7.36 27.36 1.59
N VAL A 19 -7.14 27.20 2.91
CA VAL A 19 -5.83 26.86 3.48
C VAL A 19 -5.78 25.40 3.90
N LEU A 20 -6.82 24.89 4.55
CA LEU A 20 -6.78 23.58 5.19
C LEU A 20 -6.89 22.43 4.18
N THR A 21 -7.63 22.61 3.08
CA THR A 21 -7.82 21.54 2.08
C THR A 21 -6.52 21.18 1.34
N PRO A 22 -5.74 22.13 0.79
CA PRO A 22 -4.45 21.80 0.17
C PRO A 22 -3.47 21.09 1.13
N VAL A 23 -3.48 21.46 2.41
CA VAL A 23 -2.66 20.80 3.43
C VAL A 23 -3.11 19.36 3.65
N MET A 24 -4.42 19.11 3.75
CA MET A 24 -4.97 17.77 3.96
C MET A 24 -4.79 16.87 2.73
N GLU A 25 -4.89 17.42 1.52
CA GLU A 25 -4.55 16.73 0.27
C GLU A 25 -3.08 16.33 0.26
N LEU A 26 -2.17 17.27 0.52
CA LEU A 26 -0.73 17.01 0.57
C LEU A 26 -0.39 15.92 1.60
N VAL A 27 -0.93 16.02 2.82
CA VAL A 27 -0.73 14.99 3.86
C VAL A 27 -1.23 13.62 3.40
N SER A 28 -2.37 13.58 2.73
CA SER A 28 -2.92 12.34 2.19
C SER A 28 -2.04 11.77 1.08
N GLU A 29 -1.59 12.61 0.16
CA GLU A 29 -0.78 12.22 -0.99
C GLU A 29 0.61 11.73 -0.57
N LEU A 30 1.27 12.43 0.37
CA LEU A 30 2.57 12.02 0.91
C LEU A 30 2.57 10.61 1.51
N ALA A 31 1.42 10.13 1.99
CA ALA A 31 1.31 8.79 2.55
C ALA A 31 1.09 7.68 1.50
N ALA A 32 0.47 7.99 0.37
CA ALA A 32 -0.05 6.98 -0.57
C ALA A 32 0.43 7.15 -2.03
N SER A 33 1.20 8.21 -2.32
CA SER A 33 1.67 8.47 -3.69
C SER A 33 2.64 7.40 -4.19
N SER A 34 2.70 7.25 -5.52
CA SER A 34 3.73 6.44 -6.17
C SER A 34 5.15 6.89 -5.81
N LEU A 35 5.35 8.17 -5.49
CA LEU A 35 6.64 8.69 -5.06
C LEU A 35 7.05 8.11 -3.70
N THR A 36 6.11 7.92 -2.78
CA THR A 36 6.38 7.33 -1.47
C THR A 36 6.80 5.86 -1.59
N ILE A 37 6.17 5.12 -2.50
CA ILE A 37 6.54 3.72 -2.80
C ILE A 37 7.90 3.68 -3.51
N ALA A 38 8.17 4.60 -4.44
CA ALA A 38 9.46 4.77 -5.08
C ALA A 38 10.58 5.08 -4.06
N ALA A 39 10.30 5.94 -3.08
CA ALA A 39 11.23 6.24 -2.00
C ALA A 39 11.52 5.00 -1.13
N ALA A 40 10.51 4.17 -0.84
CA ALA A 40 10.70 2.90 -0.14
C ALA A 40 11.62 1.94 -0.92
N ALA A 41 11.42 1.82 -2.23
CA ALA A 41 12.29 1.01 -3.10
C ALA A 41 13.73 1.57 -3.14
N PHE A 42 13.89 2.89 -3.24
CA PHE A 42 15.19 3.54 -3.19
C PHE A 42 15.92 3.29 -1.86
N VAL A 43 15.22 3.38 -0.73
CA VAL A 43 15.78 3.05 0.59
C VAL A 43 16.27 1.61 0.63
N PHE A 44 15.48 0.68 0.09
CA PHE A 44 15.86 -0.73 0.00
C PHE A 44 17.12 -0.96 -0.84
N TRP A 45 17.23 -0.29 -1.99
CA TRP A 45 18.35 -0.50 -2.92
C TRP A 45 19.65 0.21 -2.51
N ALA A 46 19.59 1.37 -1.87
CA ALA A 46 20.76 2.25 -1.71
C ALA A 46 21.02 2.77 -0.29
N VAL A 47 20.07 2.68 0.64
CA VAL A 47 20.21 3.29 1.99
C VAL A 47 20.37 2.22 3.07
N ASP A 48 19.36 1.35 3.21
CA ASP A 48 19.31 0.32 4.24
C ASP A 48 18.43 -0.83 3.73
N ARG A 49 19.07 -1.89 3.21
CA ARG A 49 18.37 -3.08 2.71
C ARG A 49 17.50 -3.78 3.75
N HIS A 50 17.87 -3.71 5.02
CA HIS A 50 17.17 -4.43 6.08
C HIS A 50 15.90 -3.68 6.46
N PHE A 51 16.01 -2.36 6.67
CA PHE A 51 14.86 -1.51 6.89
C PHE A 51 13.94 -1.47 5.67
N GLY A 52 14.49 -1.28 4.47
CA GLY A 52 13.73 -1.23 3.23
C GLY A 52 12.94 -2.52 3.00
N GLY A 53 13.56 -3.69 3.18
CA GLY A 53 12.87 -4.98 3.06
C GLY A 53 11.76 -5.16 4.11
N PHE A 54 12.00 -4.75 5.35
CA PHE A 54 10.97 -4.77 6.41
C PHE A 54 9.79 -3.86 6.09
N LEU A 55 10.06 -2.63 5.65
CA LEU A 55 9.04 -1.65 5.27
C LEU A 55 8.22 -2.14 4.08
N MET A 56 8.86 -2.66 3.03
CA MET A 56 8.16 -3.16 1.85
C MET A 56 7.26 -4.36 2.19
N LEU A 57 7.73 -5.31 3.00
CA LEU A 57 6.92 -6.45 3.45
C LEU A 57 5.71 -6.00 4.29
N ASN A 58 5.89 -4.99 5.14
CA ASN A 58 4.79 -4.36 5.87
C ASN A 58 3.79 -3.71 4.91
N TYR A 59 4.26 -2.97 3.92
CA TYR A 59 3.41 -2.29 2.94
C TYR A 59 2.58 -3.28 2.11
N VAL A 60 3.21 -4.22 1.41
CA VAL A 60 2.50 -5.14 0.49
C VAL A 60 1.56 -6.08 1.24
N GLY A 61 1.99 -6.59 2.39
CA GLY A 61 1.18 -7.55 3.15
C GLY A 61 -0.01 -6.92 3.87
N SER A 62 0.16 -5.74 4.47
CA SER A 62 -0.97 -5.02 5.06
C SER A 62 -1.92 -4.45 4.02
N SER A 63 -1.42 -4.09 2.83
CA SER A 63 -2.26 -3.72 1.69
C SER A 63 -3.18 -4.88 1.30
N LEU A 64 -2.65 -6.08 1.10
CA LEU A 64 -3.47 -7.27 0.82
C LEU A 64 -4.51 -7.53 1.92
N LEU A 65 -4.11 -7.44 3.20
CA LEU A 65 -5.04 -7.60 4.33
C LEU A 65 -6.21 -6.60 4.27
N VAL A 66 -5.92 -5.33 4.01
CA VAL A 66 -6.94 -4.28 3.90
C VAL A 66 -7.83 -4.49 2.69
N GLN A 67 -7.27 -4.92 1.55
CA GLN A 67 -8.10 -5.22 0.36
C GLN A 67 -8.98 -6.45 0.55
N VAL A 68 -8.51 -7.47 1.26
CA VAL A 68 -9.34 -8.61 1.65
C VAL A 68 -10.51 -8.15 2.51
N ALA A 69 -10.26 -7.34 3.55
CA ALA A 69 -11.33 -6.78 4.37
C ALA A 69 -12.30 -5.93 3.54
N LYS A 70 -11.77 -5.12 2.61
CA LYS A 70 -12.54 -4.21 1.77
C LYS A 70 -13.49 -4.92 0.82
N LEU A 71 -12.97 -5.89 0.07
CA LEU A 71 -13.77 -6.68 -0.87
C LEU A 71 -14.72 -7.67 -0.17
N THR A 72 -14.45 -7.99 1.10
CA THR A 72 -15.37 -8.76 1.92
C THR A 72 -16.55 -7.92 2.39
N ALA A 73 -16.28 -6.71 2.89
CA ALA A 73 -17.30 -5.86 3.53
C ALA A 73 -18.14 -5.04 2.53
N CYS A 74 -17.60 -4.69 1.36
CA CYS A 74 -18.30 -3.96 0.30
C CYS A 74 -18.98 -2.65 0.77
N VAL A 75 -18.41 -1.97 1.78
CA VAL A 75 -19.02 -0.76 2.36
C VAL A 75 -18.93 0.41 1.39
N TYR A 76 -20.08 0.97 1.02
CA TYR A 76 -20.14 2.15 0.16
C TYR A 76 -19.48 3.39 0.77
N ARG A 77 -18.94 4.23 -0.11
CA ARG A 77 -18.30 5.50 0.23
C ARG A 77 -19.30 6.46 0.88
N PRO A 78 -18.85 7.42 1.72
CA PRO A 78 -19.77 8.29 2.47
C PRO A 78 -20.77 9.04 1.58
N TRP A 79 -20.31 9.59 0.45
CA TRP A 79 -21.15 10.33 -0.50
C TRP A 79 -22.13 9.48 -1.30
N VAL A 80 -21.88 8.16 -1.39
CA VAL A 80 -22.84 7.19 -1.97
C VAL A 80 -23.92 6.84 -0.94
N ARG A 81 -23.57 6.82 0.34
CA ARG A 81 -24.50 6.50 1.45
C ARG A 81 -25.42 7.66 1.81
N ASP A 82 -24.99 8.90 1.63
CA ASP A 82 -25.77 10.11 1.93
C ASP A 82 -25.43 11.23 0.92
N GLY A 83 -26.42 11.63 0.14
CA GLY A 83 -26.26 12.64 -0.92
C GLY A 83 -25.97 14.07 -0.42
N ARG A 84 -26.07 14.32 0.89
CA ARG A 84 -25.68 15.61 1.49
C ARG A 84 -24.16 15.80 1.58
N LEU A 85 -23.40 14.70 1.49
CA LEU A 85 -21.94 14.72 1.60
C LEU A 85 -21.28 15.00 0.25
N HIS A 86 -20.51 16.08 0.21
CA HIS A 86 -19.73 16.50 -0.94
C HIS A 86 -18.23 16.33 -0.63
N PRO A 87 -17.60 15.25 -1.15
CA PRO A 87 -16.17 15.03 -0.98
C PRO A 87 -15.38 16.06 -1.82
N VAL A 88 -14.12 16.29 -1.43
CA VAL A 88 -13.23 17.13 -2.23
C VAL A 88 -12.96 16.45 -3.57
N THR A 89 -13.14 17.18 -4.68
CA THR A 89 -13.16 16.62 -6.03
C THR A 89 -11.86 15.95 -6.44
N THR A 90 -10.73 16.58 -6.17
CA THR A 90 -9.36 16.04 -6.36
C THR A 90 -9.10 14.74 -5.58
N ALA A 91 -9.80 14.53 -4.46
CA ALA A 91 -9.66 13.33 -3.64
C ALA A 91 -10.43 12.13 -4.23
N LEU A 92 -11.35 12.35 -5.18
CA LEU A 92 -12.13 11.30 -5.82
C LEU A 92 -11.26 10.42 -6.73
N ASP A 93 -10.31 11.00 -7.45
CA ASP A 93 -9.42 10.27 -8.38
C ASP A 93 -8.60 9.18 -7.68
N THR A 94 -8.35 9.35 -6.38
CA THR A 94 -7.60 8.40 -5.55
C THR A 94 -8.49 7.60 -4.60
N ALA A 95 -9.81 7.81 -4.65
CA ALA A 95 -10.80 7.12 -3.83
C ALA A 95 -11.38 5.89 -4.54
N THR A 96 -10.52 5.09 -5.17
CA THR A 96 -10.84 3.84 -5.84
C THR A 96 -11.45 2.80 -4.89
N GLY A 97 -12.34 1.96 -5.40
CA GLY A 97 -12.95 0.87 -4.63
C GLY A 97 -13.86 1.30 -3.46
N TYR A 98 -14.28 0.31 -2.67
CA TYR A 98 -15.11 0.50 -1.47
C TYR A 98 -14.43 1.32 -0.36
N SER A 99 -15.22 1.82 0.59
CA SER A 99 -14.76 2.73 1.65
C SER A 99 -13.98 2.04 2.76
N PHE A 100 -14.52 0.94 3.29
CA PHE A 100 -13.97 0.29 4.47
C PHE A 100 -13.01 -0.82 4.07
N PRO A 101 -11.82 -0.96 4.68
CA PRO A 101 -11.07 0.05 5.43
C PRO A 101 -10.30 1.02 4.49
N SER A 102 -9.76 2.11 5.05
CA SER A 102 -9.03 3.11 4.25
C SER A 102 -7.64 2.65 3.81
N GLY A 103 -7.37 2.68 2.50
CA GLY A 103 -6.06 2.34 1.92
C GLY A 103 -4.97 3.39 2.17
N HIS A 104 -5.32 4.68 2.17
CA HIS A 104 -4.35 5.74 2.48
C HIS A 104 -3.88 5.69 3.94
N THR A 105 -4.81 5.43 4.87
CA THR A 105 -4.47 5.20 6.27
C THR A 105 -3.63 3.94 6.45
N GLN A 106 -3.89 2.88 5.69
CA GLN A 106 -3.05 1.68 5.66
C GLN A 106 -1.64 2.02 5.18
N SER A 107 -1.51 2.78 4.09
CA SER A 107 -0.21 3.15 3.53
C SER A 107 0.61 3.99 4.51
N ALA A 108 -0.01 5.00 5.14
CA ALA A 108 0.59 5.78 6.22
C ALA A 108 1.03 4.89 7.40
N ALA A 109 0.14 4.04 7.89
CA ALA A 109 0.42 3.15 9.02
C ALA A 109 1.54 2.15 8.68
N ALA A 110 1.61 1.64 7.45
CA ALA A 110 2.66 0.73 7.03
C ALA A 110 4.02 1.44 6.91
N ILE A 111 4.07 2.60 6.25
CA ILE A 111 5.33 3.33 6.00
C ILE A 111 5.85 3.98 7.29
N TYR A 112 5.05 4.86 7.90
CA TYR A 112 5.45 5.58 9.11
C TYR A 112 5.53 4.64 10.31
N GLY A 113 4.63 3.65 10.42
CA GLY A 113 4.69 2.64 11.47
C GLY A 113 5.94 1.76 11.37
N SER A 114 6.36 1.38 10.16
CA SER A 114 7.63 0.66 9.97
C SER A 114 8.82 1.50 10.45
N ALA A 115 8.88 2.78 10.08
CA ALA A 115 9.92 3.69 10.54
C ALA A 115 9.91 3.88 12.08
N ALA A 116 8.72 4.01 12.68
CA ALA A 116 8.54 4.12 14.12
C ALA A 116 9.02 2.86 14.85
N LEU A 117 8.67 1.66 14.37
CA LEU A 117 9.09 0.41 14.99
C LEU A 117 10.59 0.17 14.86
N TRP A 118 11.16 0.54 13.71
CA TRP A 118 12.58 0.30 13.40
C TRP A 118 13.51 1.27 14.13
N TYR A 119 13.23 2.57 14.06
CA TYR A 119 14.11 3.62 14.60
C TYR A 119 13.64 4.20 15.94
N GLY A 120 12.36 4.04 16.29
CA GLY A 120 11.72 4.71 17.42
C GLY A 120 12.26 4.29 18.79
N ARG A 121 12.77 3.06 18.94
CA ARG A 121 13.40 2.61 20.20
C ARG A 121 14.59 3.47 20.60
N LYS A 122 15.38 3.92 19.62
CA LYS A 122 16.55 4.79 19.84
C LYS A 122 16.19 6.28 19.77
N ARG A 123 15.13 6.63 19.04
CA ARG A 123 14.69 8.01 18.79
C ARG A 123 13.21 8.16 19.10
N ARG A 124 12.85 8.33 20.37
CA ARG A 124 11.45 8.44 20.80
C ARG A 124 10.69 9.57 20.10
N TRP A 125 11.34 10.71 19.86
CA TRP A 125 10.74 11.83 19.13
C TRP A 125 10.31 11.43 17.71
N LEU A 126 11.07 10.55 17.05
CA LEU A 126 10.74 10.07 15.71
C LEU A 126 9.52 9.14 15.76
N ALA A 127 9.39 8.31 16.79
CA ALA A 127 8.20 7.47 16.97
C ALA A 127 6.93 8.32 17.17
N VAL A 128 7.03 9.39 17.97
CA VAL A 128 5.92 10.33 18.19
C VAL A 128 5.57 11.06 16.88
N LEU A 129 6.57 11.53 16.14
CA LEU A 129 6.36 12.16 14.84
C LEU A 129 5.66 11.22 13.85
N MET A 130 6.14 9.98 13.73
CA MET A 130 5.52 8.99 12.83
C MET A 130 4.08 8.67 13.25
N ALA A 131 3.80 8.54 14.55
CA ALA A 131 2.43 8.35 15.04
C ALA A 131 1.54 9.54 14.72
N ALA A 132 2.05 10.77 14.89
CA ALA A 132 1.32 11.98 14.53
C ALA A 132 0.99 12.03 13.02
N LEU A 133 1.93 11.64 12.14
CA LEU A 133 1.68 11.57 10.70
C LEU A 133 0.60 10.53 10.34
N ILE A 134 0.58 9.37 11.00
CA ILE A 134 -0.48 8.37 10.80
C ILE A 134 -1.85 8.94 11.16
N LEU A 135 -1.94 9.60 12.32
CA LEU A 135 -3.20 10.22 12.78
C LEU A 135 -3.62 11.37 11.88
N LEU A 136 -2.66 12.17 11.38
CA LEU A 136 -2.93 13.27 10.47
C LEU A 136 -3.43 12.78 9.11
N THR A 137 -2.84 11.70 8.57
CA THR A 137 -3.37 11.06 7.34
C THR A 137 -4.74 10.43 7.58
N ALA A 138 -4.98 9.77 8.71
CA ALA A 138 -6.30 9.25 9.04
C ALA A 138 -7.35 10.38 9.08
N PHE A 139 -7.04 11.46 9.79
CA PHE A 139 -7.89 12.65 9.85
C PHE A 139 -8.10 13.27 8.48
N SER A 140 -7.06 13.39 7.64
CA SER A 140 -7.19 13.98 6.31
C SER A 140 -8.19 13.22 5.45
N ARG A 141 -8.28 11.89 5.55
CA ARG A 141 -9.29 11.09 4.81
C ARG A 141 -10.72 11.36 5.26
N ASN A 142 -10.94 11.63 6.54
CA ASN A 142 -12.24 12.07 7.03
C ASN A 142 -12.53 13.52 6.59
N TYR A 143 -11.54 14.40 6.72
CA TYR A 143 -11.64 15.79 6.31
C TYR A 143 -11.91 15.94 4.82
N LEU A 144 -11.36 15.09 3.94
CA LEU A 144 -11.63 15.13 2.51
C LEU A 144 -13.01 14.53 2.14
N GLY A 145 -13.74 13.97 3.10
CA GLY A 145 -15.09 13.43 2.92
C GLY A 145 -15.14 12.04 2.28
N VAL A 146 -14.00 11.36 2.16
CA VAL A 146 -13.88 10.12 1.38
C VAL A 146 -13.92 8.83 2.19
N HIS A 147 -13.81 8.94 3.50
CA HIS A 147 -13.87 7.85 4.47
C HIS A 147 -14.55 8.29 5.76
N THR A 148 -15.19 7.34 6.44
CA THR A 148 -15.74 7.47 7.80
C THR A 148 -14.67 7.25 8.87
N PRO A 149 -14.91 7.67 10.13
CA PRO A 149 -14.01 7.37 11.25
C PRO A 149 -13.73 5.87 11.43
N GLN A 150 -14.73 5.02 11.19
CA GLN A 150 -14.59 3.57 11.30
C GLN A 150 -13.59 3.02 10.27
N ASP A 151 -13.62 3.53 9.04
CA ASP A 151 -12.72 3.08 7.97
C ASP A 151 -11.25 3.32 8.31
N VAL A 152 -10.95 4.46 8.93
CA VAL A 152 -9.59 4.85 9.29
C VAL A 152 -9.13 4.16 10.57
N LEU A 153 -10.01 4.03 11.58
CA LEU A 153 -9.71 3.34 12.84
C LEU A 153 -9.43 1.85 12.61
N VAL A 154 -10.27 1.17 11.84
CA VAL A 154 -10.07 -0.26 11.54
C VAL A 154 -8.84 -0.45 10.65
N SER A 155 -8.58 0.44 9.69
CA SER A 155 -7.36 0.38 8.88
C SER A 155 -6.09 0.48 9.73
N MET A 156 -6.06 1.40 10.70
CA MET A 156 -4.95 1.49 11.66
C MET A 156 -4.81 0.23 12.51
N ALA A 157 -5.92 -0.33 13.00
CA ALA A 157 -5.90 -1.54 13.82
C ALA A 157 -5.40 -2.76 13.04
N LEU A 158 -5.93 -3.00 11.83
CA LEU A 158 -5.49 -4.10 10.96
C LEU A 158 -4.02 -3.98 10.57
N THR A 159 -3.61 -2.77 10.16
CA THR A 159 -2.22 -2.52 9.75
C THR A 159 -1.28 -2.62 10.94
N GLY A 160 -1.61 -2.04 12.09
CA GLY A 160 -0.82 -2.15 13.31
C GLY A 160 -0.68 -3.60 13.81
N GLY A 161 -1.76 -4.38 13.74
CA GLY A 161 -1.73 -5.82 14.03
C GLY A 161 -0.81 -6.59 13.07
N TYR A 162 -0.86 -6.28 11.78
CA TYR A 162 0.04 -6.87 10.78
C TYR A 162 1.50 -6.51 11.05
N LEU A 163 1.81 -5.24 11.33
CA LEU A 163 3.16 -4.77 11.66
C LEU A 163 3.72 -5.49 12.89
N TRP A 164 2.90 -5.67 13.93
CA TRP A 164 3.28 -6.44 15.11
C TRP A 164 3.58 -7.90 14.78
N LEU A 165 2.70 -8.56 14.01
CA LEU A 165 2.88 -9.94 13.56
C LEU A 165 4.16 -10.08 12.72
N ASN A 166 4.37 -9.20 11.75
CA ASN A 166 5.57 -9.21 10.92
C ASN A 166 6.83 -8.96 11.77
N GLY A 167 6.77 -8.10 12.79
CA GLY A 167 7.84 -7.94 13.77
C GLY A 167 8.20 -9.24 14.51
N LYS A 168 7.20 -10.06 14.87
CA LYS A 168 7.42 -11.40 15.47
C LYS A 168 8.02 -12.37 14.45
N VAL A 169 7.52 -12.37 13.22
CA VAL A 169 8.05 -13.19 12.11
C VAL A 169 9.51 -12.82 11.82
N ALA A 170 9.84 -11.53 11.73
CA ALA A 170 11.21 -11.04 11.54
C ALA A 170 12.14 -11.49 12.68
N ALA A 171 11.68 -11.40 13.94
CA ALA A 171 12.44 -11.89 15.08
C ALA A 171 12.66 -13.42 15.05
N ARG A 172 11.68 -14.19 14.54
CA ARG A 172 11.83 -15.63 14.33
C ARG A 172 12.81 -15.92 13.19
N LEU A 173 12.72 -15.23 12.06
CA LEU A 173 13.62 -15.37 10.91
C LEU A 173 15.08 -15.06 11.25
N ALA A 174 15.31 -14.18 12.22
CA ALA A 174 16.66 -13.91 12.74
C ALA A 174 17.24 -15.11 13.52
N ARG A 175 16.39 -15.94 14.14
CA ARG A 175 16.79 -17.13 14.91
C ARG A 175 16.78 -18.42 14.08
N GLN A 176 15.85 -18.50 13.11
CA GLN A 176 15.63 -19.66 12.24
C GLN A 176 15.58 -19.18 10.79
N PRO A 177 16.75 -19.05 10.12
CA PRO A 177 16.79 -18.47 8.80
C PRO A 177 15.97 -19.22 7.73
N ASP A 178 15.89 -20.55 7.84
CA ASP A 178 15.16 -21.42 6.89
C ASP A 178 13.64 -21.29 6.98
N PHE A 179 13.12 -20.60 8.01
CA PHE A 179 11.70 -20.28 8.12
C PHE A 179 11.22 -19.30 7.02
N ASP A 180 12.15 -18.72 6.25
CA ASP A 180 11.83 -17.85 5.12
C ASP A 180 11.01 -18.55 4.03
N LEU A 181 11.26 -19.83 3.76
CA LEU A 181 10.47 -20.61 2.81
C LEU A 181 9.03 -20.77 3.28
N THR A 182 8.81 -20.99 4.58
CA THR A 182 7.46 -21.07 5.15
C THR A 182 6.73 -19.74 5.03
N VAL A 183 7.40 -18.63 5.33
CA VAL A 183 6.82 -17.28 5.19
C VAL A 183 6.45 -16.99 3.74
N ALA A 184 7.35 -17.30 2.81
CA ALA A 184 7.12 -17.13 1.38
C ALA A 184 5.96 -17.98 0.86
N ALA A 185 5.95 -19.27 1.21
CA ALA A 185 4.87 -20.18 0.82
C ALA A 185 3.52 -19.73 1.40
N ALA A 186 3.46 -19.39 2.69
CA ALA A 186 2.24 -18.91 3.33
C ALA A 186 1.72 -17.63 2.67
N GLY A 187 2.59 -16.65 2.43
CA GLY A 187 2.19 -15.40 1.84
C GLY A 187 1.78 -15.51 0.36
N THR A 188 2.46 -16.34 -0.44
CA THR A 188 2.03 -16.66 -1.81
C THR A 188 0.68 -17.36 -1.83
N LEU A 189 0.46 -18.35 -0.94
CA LEU A 189 -0.83 -19.03 -0.82
C LEU A 189 -1.95 -18.08 -0.38
N LEU A 190 -1.67 -17.16 0.54
CA LEU A 190 -2.63 -16.12 0.95
C LEU A 190 -2.99 -15.18 -0.21
N ALA A 191 -2.03 -14.79 -1.05
CA ALA A 191 -2.30 -13.98 -2.24
C ALA A 191 -3.21 -14.73 -3.23
N LEU A 192 -2.95 -16.01 -3.48
CA LEU A 192 -3.79 -16.84 -4.36
C LEU A 192 -5.18 -17.07 -3.78
N ALA A 193 -5.27 -17.33 -2.47
CA ALA A 193 -6.54 -17.49 -1.77
C ALA A 193 -7.36 -16.19 -1.78
N ALA A 194 -6.70 -15.03 -1.66
CA ALA A 194 -7.36 -13.73 -1.78
C ALA A 194 -7.93 -13.51 -3.20
N VAL A 195 -7.17 -13.80 -4.25
CA VAL A 195 -7.67 -13.73 -5.64
C VAL A 195 -8.85 -14.67 -5.84
N ALA A 196 -8.74 -15.92 -5.37
CA ALA A 196 -9.84 -16.88 -5.44
C ALA A 196 -11.09 -16.35 -4.71
N TRP A 197 -10.92 -15.77 -3.52
CA TRP A 197 -12.00 -15.11 -2.79
C TRP A 197 -12.62 -13.96 -3.59
N PHE A 198 -11.81 -13.08 -4.18
CA PHE A 198 -12.30 -11.93 -4.96
C PHE A 198 -13.04 -12.36 -6.22
N SER A 199 -12.66 -13.49 -6.82
CA SER A 199 -13.32 -14.01 -8.01
C SER A 199 -14.60 -14.79 -7.70
N LEU A 200 -14.66 -15.51 -6.58
CA LEU A 200 -15.76 -16.42 -6.25
C LEU A 200 -16.84 -15.76 -5.39
N LYS A 201 -16.50 -14.71 -4.63
CA LYS A 201 -17.46 -13.99 -3.80
C LYS A 201 -18.47 -13.26 -4.68
N SER A 202 -19.75 -13.33 -4.32
CA SER A 202 -20.79 -12.48 -4.90
C SER A 202 -20.70 -11.04 -4.38
N TYR A 203 -20.90 -10.07 -5.26
CA TYR A 203 -20.86 -8.65 -4.94
C TYR A 203 -22.25 -8.03 -5.09
N PRO A 204 -22.60 -7.03 -4.26
CA PRO A 204 -23.89 -6.35 -4.37
C PRO A 204 -24.00 -5.60 -5.69
N LEU A 205 -25.14 -5.74 -6.35
CA LEU A 205 -25.53 -5.02 -7.56
C LEU A 205 -26.70 -4.10 -7.21
N ASP A 206 -26.39 -3.04 -6.49
CA ASP A 206 -27.38 -2.07 -6.02
C ASP A 206 -27.55 -0.93 -7.03
N TYR A 207 -28.78 -0.55 -7.31
CA TYR A 207 -29.15 0.46 -8.30
C TYR A 207 -29.86 1.64 -7.64
N LEU A 208 -29.57 2.84 -8.15
CA LEU A 208 -30.29 4.08 -7.81
C LEU A 208 -30.71 4.75 -9.12
N ASP A 209 -32.01 5.00 -9.27
CA ASP A 209 -32.62 5.60 -10.47
C ASP A 209 -32.24 4.89 -11.79
N GLY A 210 -32.10 3.57 -11.74
CA GLY A 210 -31.73 2.74 -12.90
C GLY A 210 -30.23 2.73 -13.23
N ALA A 211 -29.40 3.48 -12.50
CA ALA A 211 -27.95 3.46 -12.61
C ALA A 211 -27.35 2.53 -11.54
N LEU A 212 -26.35 1.73 -11.93
CA LEU A 212 -25.60 0.89 -10.99
C LEU A 212 -24.75 1.79 -10.09
N LEU A 213 -24.84 1.62 -8.77
CA LEU A 213 -24.12 2.48 -7.81
C LEU A 213 -22.61 2.36 -7.94
N VAL A 214 -22.11 1.13 -8.08
CA VAL A 214 -20.69 0.84 -8.30
C VAL A 214 -20.55 -0.40 -9.17
N ASP A 215 -19.56 -0.41 -10.06
CA ASP A 215 -19.20 -1.58 -10.86
C ASP A 215 -18.29 -2.53 -10.05
N PRO A 216 -18.74 -3.75 -9.70
CA PRO A 216 -17.90 -4.69 -8.94
C PRO A 216 -16.59 -5.06 -9.63
N GLU A 217 -16.52 -5.01 -10.96
CA GLU A 217 -15.28 -5.30 -11.69
C GLU A 217 -14.24 -4.25 -11.35
N GLN A 218 -14.57 -2.96 -11.45
CA GLN A 218 -13.73 -1.84 -11.07
C GLN A 218 -13.39 -1.87 -9.57
N MET A 219 -14.34 -2.24 -8.71
CA MET A 219 -14.10 -2.30 -7.26
C MET A 219 -13.03 -3.33 -6.87
N LYS A 220 -12.78 -4.35 -7.70
CA LYS A 220 -11.78 -5.43 -7.46
C LYS A 220 -10.36 -5.06 -7.85
N GLU A 221 -10.14 -4.02 -8.66
CA GLU A 221 -8.83 -3.69 -9.25
C GLU A 221 -7.71 -3.60 -8.20
N ASP A 222 -7.91 -2.80 -7.15
CA ASP A 222 -6.88 -2.65 -6.12
C ASP A 222 -6.60 -3.96 -5.34
N GLY A 223 -7.58 -4.86 -5.26
CA GLY A 223 -7.43 -6.17 -4.65
C GLY A 223 -6.52 -7.07 -5.48
N PHE A 224 -6.72 -7.10 -6.80
CA PHE A 224 -5.84 -7.81 -7.73
C PHE A 224 -4.44 -7.21 -7.75
N MET A 225 -4.33 -5.87 -7.71
CA MET A 225 -3.08 -5.15 -7.59
C MET A 225 -2.30 -5.60 -6.33
N ALA A 226 -2.93 -5.56 -5.16
CA ALA A 226 -2.30 -5.96 -3.90
C ALA A 226 -1.90 -7.44 -3.86
N ALA A 227 -2.75 -8.34 -4.37
CA ALA A 227 -2.43 -9.75 -4.47
C ALA A 227 -1.26 -10.02 -5.42
N GLY A 228 -1.22 -9.33 -6.56
CA GLY A 228 -0.10 -9.37 -7.51
C GLY A 228 1.21 -8.95 -6.85
N MET A 229 1.21 -7.81 -6.14
CA MET A 229 2.39 -7.35 -5.40
C MET A 229 2.91 -8.40 -4.41
N VAL A 230 2.03 -9.00 -3.61
CA VAL A 230 2.42 -10.05 -2.65
C VAL A 230 2.94 -11.31 -3.37
N PHE A 231 2.27 -11.73 -4.45
CA PHE A 231 2.66 -12.90 -5.23
C PHE A 231 4.06 -12.74 -5.84
N GLY A 232 4.37 -11.57 -6.41
CA GLY A 232 5.69 -11.28 -6.98
C GLY A 232 6.78 -10.98 -5.95
N PHE A 233 6.40 -10.46 -4.78
CA PHE A 233 7.34 -10.09 -3.71
C PHE A 233 8.11 -11.30 -3.19
N TYR A 234 7.42 -12.38 -2.82
CA TYR A 234 8.03 -13.52 -2.14
C TYR A 234 9.10 -14.29 -2.93
N PRO A 235 8.90 -14.65 -4.21
CA PRO A 235 9.97 -15.27 -4.98
C PRO A 235 11.17 -14.33 -5.12
N GLY A 236 10.94 -13.03 -5.32
CA GLY A 236 12.04 -12.07 -5.39
C GLY A 236 12.78 -11.89 -4.06
N TRP A 237 12.03 -11.85 -2.95
CA TRP A 237 12.57 -11.77 -1.59
C TRP A 237 13.38 -13.01 -1.20
N LEU A 238 12.92 -14.21 -1.55
CA LEU A 238 13.69 -15.44 -1.39
C LEU A 238 14.97 -15.40 -2.21
N ILE A 239 14.89 -14.90 -3.45
CA ILE A 239 16.06 -14.80 -4.32
C ILE A 239 17.12 -13.89 -3.73
N GLU A 240 16.68 -12.72 -3.29
CA GLU A 240 17.49 -11.72 -2.62
C GLU A 240 18.19 -12.34 -1.40
N ARG A 241 17.41 -12.93 -0.50
CA ARG A 241 17.88 -13.42 0.80
C ARG A 241 18.81 -14.63 0.69
N ARG A 242 18.55 -15.55 -0.26
CA ARG A 242 19.29 -16.82 -0.37
C ARG A 242 20.47 -16.76 -1.33
N TRP A 243 20.35 -16.03 -2.45
CA TRP A 243 21.39 -16.03 -3.49
C TRP A 243 22.08 -14.67 -3.69
N LEU A 244 21.33 -13.55 -3.73
CA LEU A 244 21.93 -12.26 -4.12
C LEU A 244 22.68 -11.58 -2.98
N ARG A 245 22.04 -11.47 -1.80
CA ARG A 245 22.57 -10.87 -0.57
C ARG A 245 23.36 -9.58 -0.82
N PHE A 246 22.80 -8.68 -1.64
CA PHE A 246 23.47 -7.43 -2.04
C PHE A 246 23.79 -6.53 -0.85
N SER A 247 24.87 -5.76 -0.86
CA SER A 247 25.19 -4.87 0.27
C SER A 247 24.68 -3.44 0.04
N THR A 248 24.32 -2.73 1.11
CA THR A 248 24.12 -1.28 1.14
C THR A 248 25.16 -0.58 2.03
N ASP A 249 26.20 -1.29 2.47
CA ASP A 249 27.18 -0.78 3.44
C ASP A 249 28.19 0.17 2.79
N ARG A 250 28.57 -0.15 1.55
CA ARG A 250 29.41 0.71 0.72
C ARG A 250 28.52 1.78 0.11
N ARG A 251 28.43 2.95 0.76
CA ARG A 251 27.68 4.14 0.28
C ARG A 251 28.30 4.73 -0.99
N ALA A 252 28.35 3.95 -2.06
CA ALA A 252 28.99 4.31 -3.32
C ALA A 252 28.04 5.13 -4.18
N ALA A 253 28.53 6.22 -4.76
CA ALA A 253 27.74 7.13 -5.60
C ALA A 253 27.05 6.41 -6.77
N TRP A 254 27.70 5.40 -7.37
CA TRP A 254 27.13 4.61 -8.45
C TRP A 254 25.88 3.83 -8.03
N GLN A 255 25.80 3.36 -6.78
CA GLN A 255 24.65 2.59 -6.28
C GLN A 255 23.44 3.49 -6.08
N TYR A 256 23.65 4.73 -5.60
CA TYR A 256 22.59 5.74 -5.55
C TYR A 256 22.11 6.14 -6.95
N ALA A 257 23.03 6.35 -7.89
CA ALA A 257 22.69 6.68 -9.28
C ALA A 257 21.90 5.54 -9.94
N LEU A 258 22.30 4.30 -9.72
CA LEU A 258 21.59 3.13 -10.23
C LEU A 258 20.22 2.95 -9.60
N ALA A 259 20.11 3.13 -8.27
CA ALA A 259 18.82 3.08 -7.59
C ALA A 259 17.87 4.17 -8.10
N ALA A 260 18.36 5.38 -8.35
CA ALA A 260 17.57 6.45 -8.95
C ALA A 260 17.15 6.10 -10.39
N ALA A 261 18.07 5.57 -11.21
CA ALA A 261 17.76 5.15 -12.58
C ALA A 261 16.73 4.00 -12.61
N ALA A 262 16.77 3.09 -11.64
CA ALA A 262 15.83 1.98 -11.51
C ALA A 262 14.39 2.40 -11.16
N LEU A 263 14.19 3.63 -10.67
CA LEU A 263 12.84 4.17 -10.46
C LEU A 263 12.08 4.39 -11.77
N LEU A 264 12.77 4.71 -12.86
CA LEU A 264 12.10 4.94 -14.14
C LEU A 264 11.45 3.64 -14.68
N PRO A 265 12.15 2.51 -14.84
CA PRO A 265 11.50 1.25 -15.21
C PRO A 265 10.41 0.82 -14.23
N MET A 266 10.60 1.05 -12.92
CA MET A 266 9.57 0.79 -11.91
C MET A 266 8.27 1.56 -12.20
N LEU A 267 8.37 2.86 -12.49
CA LEU A 267 7.22 3.70 -12.83
C LEU A 267 6.59 3.32 -14.18
N LEU A 268 7.41 2.93 -15.17
CA LEU A 268 6.91 2.46 -16.47
C LEU A 268 6.13 1.15 -16.34
N ILE A 269 6.64 0.19 -15.55
CA ILE A 269 5.92 -1.05 -15.25
C ILE A 269 4.59 -0.72 -14.57
N TYR A 270 4.59 0.13 -13.54
CA TYR A 270 3.39 0.50 -12.80
C TYR A 270 2.34 1.21 -13.68
N LYS A 271 2.75 2.17 -14.53
CA LYS A 271 1.81 3.02 -15.28
C LYS A 271 1.38 2.46 -16.64
N LEU A 272 2.23 1.69 -17.31
CA LEU A 272 2.01 1.31 -18.71
C LEU A 272 1.66 -0.17 -18.88
N LEU A 273 2.25 -1.05 -18.06
CA LEU A 273 2.10 -2.49 -18.26
C LEU A 273 0.67 -3.01 -18.09
N PRO A 274 -0.16 -2.50 -17.14
CA PRO A 274 -1.55 -2.92 -17.06
C PRO A 274 -2.32 -2.64 -18.35
N GLY A 275 -2.17 -1.45 -18.94
CA GLY A 275 -2.83 -1.09 -20.20
C GLY A 275 -2.40 -1.97 -21.38
N VAL A 276 -1.12 -2.36 -21.43
CA VAL A 276 -0.60 -3.28 -22.47
C VAL A 276 -1.19 -4.69 -22.33
N LEU A 277 -1.35 -5.17 -21.09
CA LEU A 277 -1.83 -6.52 -20.81
C LEU A 277 -3.36 -6.66 -20.77
N ALA A 278 -4.08 -5.54 -20.61
CA ALA A 278 -5.54 -5.54 -20.45
C ALA A 278 -6.27 -6.21 -21.61
N GLY A 279 -5.83 -5.97 -22.86
CA GLY A 279 -6.43 -6.60 -24.04
C GLY A 279 -6.20 -8.11 -24.15
N LEU A 280 -5.17 -8.64 -23.49
CA LEU A 280 -4.80 -10.07 -23.54
C LEU A 280 -5.39 -10.88 -22.38
N THR A 281 -5.51 -10.27 -21.20
CA THR A 281 -5.82 -10.98 -19.95
C THR A 281 -7.08 -10.45 -19.25
N GLY A 282 -7.62 -9.32 -19.69
CA GLY A 282 -8.62 -8.54 -18.97
C GLY A 282 -7.99 -7.59 -17.94
N PRO A 283 -8.69 -6.52 -17.52
CA PRO A 283 -8.14 -5.46 -16.68
C PRO A 283 -7.64 -5.98 -15.32
N LEU A 284 -8.42 -6.84 -14.65
CA LEU A 284 -8.04 -7.38 -13.32
C LEU A 284 -6.76 -8.21 -13.35
N TRP A 285 -6.64 -9.12 -14.33
CA TRP A 285 -5.45 -9.95 -14.45
C TRP A 285 -4.25 -9.16 -14.96
N ALA A 286 -4.47 -8.14 -15.79
CA ALA A 286 -3.42 -7.21 -16.18
C ALA A 286 -2.83 -6.47 -14.98
N GLU A 287 -3.67 -6.01 -14.04
CA GLU A 287 -3.21 -5.41 -12.78
C GLU A 287 -2.41 -6.40 -11.93
N PHE A 288 -2.94 -7.62 -11.75
CA PHE A 288 -2.27 -8.67 -10.97
C PHE A 288 -0.88 -9.00 -11.54
N VAL A 289 -0.78 -9.28 -12.85
CA VAL A 289 0.47 -9.66 -13.51
C VAL A 289 1.46 -8.50 -13.48
N SER A 290 1.00 -7.28 -13.77
CA SER A 290 1.87 -6.10 -13.77
C SER A 290 2.46 -5.84 -12.39
N CYS A 291 1.66 -5.95 -11.34
CA CYS A 291 2.12 -5.76 -9.97
C CYS A 291 2.99 -6.91 -9.45
N ALA A 292 2.76 -8.14 -9.90
CA ALA A 292 3.67 -9.25 -9.62
C ALA A 292 5.05 -9.02 -10.26
N LEU A 293 5.09 -8.59 -11.51
CA LEU A 293 6.33 -8.25 -12.20
C LEU A 293 7.03 -7.04 -11.57
N LEU A 294 6.27 -6.03 -11.15
CA LEU A 294 6.80 -4.86 -10.43
C LEU A 294 7.46 -5.27 -9.11
N ALA A 295 6.77 -6.05 -8.28
CA ALA A 295 7.32 -6.50 -7.00
C ALA A 295 8.55 -7.39 -7.20
N PHE A 296 8.53 -8.28 -8.19
CA PHE A 296 9.68 -9.11 -8.54
C PHE A 296 10.86 -8.27 -9.06
N TYR A 297 10.60 -7.26 -9.90
CA TYR A 297 11.60 -6.32 -10.38
C TYR A 297 12.32 -5.63 -9.22
N VAL A 298 11.54 -5.11 -8.26
CA VAL A 298 12.09 -4.39 -7.10
C VAL A 298 12.88 -5.33 -6.18
N MET A 299 12.37 -6.53 -5.92
CA MET A 299 12.96 -7.44 -4.95
C MET A 299 14.11 -8.28 -5.49
N ALA A 300 14.16 -8.56 -6.80
CA ALA A 300 15.16 -9.46 -7.40
C ALA A 300 16.00 -8.82 -8.48
N LEU A 301 15.37 -8.18 -9.48
CA LEU A 301 16.08 -7.75 -10.69
C LEU A 301 17.05 -6.60 -10.40
N VAL A 302 16.60 -5.58 -9.67
CA VAL A 302 17.46 -4.45 -9.28
C VAL A 302 18.58 -4.91 -8.33
N PRO A 303 18.31 -5.67 -7.24
CA PRO A 303 19.35 -6.28 -6.42
C PRO A 303 20.35 -7.14 -7.20
N ALA A 304 19.91 -7.90 -8.22
CA ALA A 304 20.80 -8.71 -9.03
C ALA A 304 21.77 -7.86 -9.86
N LEU A 305 21.29 -6.73 -10.38
CA LEU A 305 22.13 -5.77 -11.09
C LEU A 305 23.15 -5.10 -10.15
N ILE A 306 22.73 -4.68 -8.95
CA ILE A 306 23.61 -4.15 -7.91
C ILE A 306 24.71 -5.17 -7.57
N CYS A 307 24.33 -6.41 -7.30
CA CYS A 307 25.27 -7.48 -6.93
C CYS A 307 26.29 -7.76 -8.05
N ARG A 308 25.86 -7.74 -9.33
CA ARG A 308 26.77 -7.89 -10.48
C ARG A 308 27.81 -6.77 -10.57
N LEU A 309 27.44 -5.54 -10.24
CA LEU A 309 28.37 -4.40 -10.25
C LEU A 309 29.26 -4.35 -9.00
N GLN A 310 28.79 -4.82 -7.85
CA GLN A 310 29.61 -4.94 -6.63
C GLN A 310 30.72 -5.99 -6.72
N LYS A 311 30.56 -6.97 -7.60
CA LYS A 311 31.58 -8.00 -7.90
C LYS A 311 32.65 -7.53 -8.89
N ARG A 312 32.46 -6.36 -9.52
CA ARG A 312 33.45 -5.69 -10.35
C ARG A 312 34.20 -4.64 -9.52
#